data_AF-A0A2V6F586-F1
#
_entry.id   AF-A0A2V6F586-F1
#
_cell.length_a   1.000
_cell.length_b   1.000
_cell.length_c   1.000
_cell.angle_alpha   90.00
_cell.angle_beta   90.00
_cell.angle_gamma   90.00
#
_symmetry.space_group_name_H-M   'P 1'
#
loop_
_entity.id
_entity.type
_entity.pdbx_description
1 polymer ?
#
loop_
_entity_poly.entity_id
_entity_poly.type
_entity_poly.pdbx_seq_one_letter_code
_entity_poly.pdbx_strand_id
1 'polypeptide(L)'
;MRVTDDGAPPMSATSAFLVRVAPRPQVTSIAPTANGGYAISFVAVPGKTYRMEYKDALDDSNWLPVDADVVAVGESLTITDGLGAGPQRFYRVVALD
;
A
#
# COMPACT_ATOMS: atom_id res chain seq x y z
N MET A 1 21.66 -3.49 -59.91
CA MET A 1 20.34 -3.30 -59.27
C MET A 1 20.50 -2.13 -58.31
N ARG A 2 19.71 -1.07 -58.52
CA ARG A 2 19.80 0.23 -57.85
C ARG A 2 19.20 0.12 -56.44
N VAL A 3 19.91 0.61 -55.43
CA VAL A 3 19.39 0.84 -54.08
C VAL A 3 18.50 2.08 -54.10
N THR A 4 17.49 2.13 -53.22
CA THR A 4 17.12 3.28 -52.38
C THR A 4 15.80 2.98 -51.66
N ASP A 5 15.87 2.69 -50.36
CA ASP A 5 14.75 2.73 -49.40
C ASP A 5 14.87 4.07 -48.65
N ASP A 6 14.05 5.05 -49.04
CA ASP A 6 14.04 6.42 -48.49
C ASP A 6 12.93 6.62 -47.44
N GLY A 7 12.75 5.66 -46.54
CA GLY A 7 11.84 5.77 -45.39
C GLY A 7 12.51 6.36 -44.15
N ALA A 8 12.91 7.64 -44.17
CA ALA A 8 13.35 8.35 -42.97
C ALA A 8 12.23 9.28 -42.41
N PRO A 9 11.99 9.28 -41.09
CA PRO A 9 12.73 8.53 -40.09
C PRO A 9 12.14 7.13 -39.86
N PRO A 10 12.94 6.12 -39.46
CA PRO A 10 12.39 5.06 -38.65
C PRO A 10 11.79 5.74 -37.42
N MET A 11 10.47 5.72 -37.27
CA MET A 11 9.85 6.08 -36.00
C MET A 11 10.23 4.98 -35.00
N SER A 12 11.44 5.09 -34.44
CA SER A 12 11.75 4.53 -33.14
C SER A 12 10.83 5.24 -32.15
N ALA A 13 9.66 4.67 -31.92
CA ALA A 13 8.85 5.01 -30.77
C ALA A 13 9.55 4.44 -29.54
N THR A 14 10.50 5.20 -29.00
CA THR A 14 11.03 4.91 -27.67
C THR A 14 9.94 5.24 -26.67
N SER A 15 9.08 4.26 -26.37
CA SER A 15 8.17 4.37 -25.23
C SER A 15 9.01 4.25 -23.97
N ALA A 16 9.23 5.37 -23.30
CA ALA A 16 9.83 5.34 -21.97
C ALA A 16 8.82 4.71 -21.01
N PHE A 17 9.08 3.48 -20.56
CA PHE A 17 8.36 2.90 -19.44
C PHE A 17 8.91 3.52 -18.15
N LEU A 18 8.11 4.37 -17.51
CA LEU A 18 8.44 4.87 -16.18
C LEU A 18 8.32 3.71 -15.18
N VAL A 19 9.44 3.09 -14.83
CA VAL A 19 9.51 2.17 -13.68
C VAL A 19 9.42 3.02 -12.42
N ARG A 20 8.24 3.08 -11.80
CA ARG A 20 8.07 3.68 -10.47
C ARG A 20 8.28 2.59 -9.43
N VAL A 21 9.39 2.66 -8.70
CA VAL A 21 9.58 1.84 -7.50
C VAL A 21 8.65 2.40 -6.43
N ALA A 22 7.58 1.69 -6.12
CA ALA A 22 6.67 2.06 -5.04
C ALA A 22 7.42 1.97 -3.70
N PRO A 23 7.38 3.01 -2.85
CA PRO A 23 7.90 2.90 -1.50
C PRO A 23 7.14 1.81 -0.75
N ARG A 24 7.85 1.10 0.15
CA ARG A 24 7.19 0.17 1.06
C ARG A 24 6.23 0.97 1.95
N PRO A 25 5.08 0.39 2.34
CA PRO A 25 4.22 1.01 3.35
C PRO A 25 5.04 1.31 4.60
N GLN A 26 5.07 2.58 4.99
CA GLN A 26 5.72 3.03 6.22
C GLN A 26 4.67 3.67 7.11
N VAL A 27 4.57 3.19 8.34
CA VAL A 27 3.70 3.80 9.35
C VAL A 27 4.24 5.18 9.68
N THR A 28 3.40 6.20 9.49
CA THR A 28 3.72 7.61 9.70
C THR A 28 3.14 8.16 11.00
N SER A 29 2.03 7.59 11.48
CA SER A 29 1.39 8.02 12.72
C SER A 29 0.61 6.89 13.37
N ILE A 30 0.59 6.89 14.71
CA ILE A 30 -0.28 6.07 15.54
C ILE A 30 -0.86 7.02 16.59
N ALA A 31 -2.17 7.25 16.54
CA ALA A 31 -2.84 8.19 17.43
C ALA A 31 -4.07 7.55 18.10
N PRO A 32 -4.32 7.78 19.39
CA PRO A 32 -5.54 7.32 20.04
C PRO A 32 -6.76 8.02 19.45
N THR A 33 -7.89 7.32 19.41
CA THR A 33 -9.19 7.87 19.01
C THR A 33 -10.07 8.12 20.23
N ALA A 34 -11.06 9.02 20.11
CA ALA A 34 -12.00 9.33 21.19
C ALA A 34 -12.82 8.11 21.67
N ASN A 35 -12.92 7.07 20.84
CA ASN A 35 -13.69 5.86 21.12
C ASN A 35 -12.84 4.74 21.76
N GLY A 36 -11.61 5.06 22.22
CA GLY A 36 -10.73 4.08 22.88
C GLY A 36 -9.97 3.15 21.92
N GLY A 37 -9.90 3.49 20.64
CA GLY A 37 -9.12 2.77 19.63
C GLY A 37 -7.86 3.54 19.23
N TYR A 38 -7.22 3.08 18.15
CA TYR A 38 -6.08 3.74 17.53
C TYR A 38 -6.31 3.95 16.04
N ALA A 39 -5.99 5.15 15.56
CA ALA A 39 -5.89 5.47 14.15
C ALA A 39 -4.42 5.33 13.73
N ILE A 40 -4.17 4.49 12.74
CA ILE A 40 -2.83 4.18 12.25
C ILE A 40 -2.75 4.64 10.80
N SER A 41 -1.83 5.57 10.55
CA SER A 41 -1.57 6.15 9.23
C SER A 41 -0.29 5.59 8.65
N PHE A 42 -0.29 5.33 7.34
CA PHE A 42 0.88 4.86 6.61
C PHE A 42 0.93 5.41 5.19
N VAL A 43 2.15 5.53 4.65
CA VAL A 43 2.37 5.90 3.24
C VAL A 43 1.78 4.83 2.34
N ALA A 44 0.98 5.26 1.37
CA ALA A 44 0.33 4.42 0.38
C ALA A 44 0.63 4.94 -1.03
N VAL A 45 0.41 4.09 -2.04
CA VAL A 45 0.51 4.49 -3.45
C VAL A 45 -0.90 4.53 -4.03
N PRO A 46 -1.36 5.66 -4.59
CA PRO A 46 -2.68 5.74 -5.20
C PRO A 46 -2.93 4.62 -6.22
N GLY A 47 -4.12 4.01 -6.16
CA GLY A 47 -4.53 2.89 -7.01
C GLY A 47 -4.09 1.51 -6.51
N LYS A 48 -3.26 1.44 -5.47
CA LYS A 48 -2.84 0.18 -4.83
C LYS A 48 -3.80 -0.25 -3.74
N THR A 49 -3.93 -1.57 -3.54
CA THR A 49 -4.85 -2.14 -2.53
C THR A 49 -4.07 -2.59 -1.31
N TYR A 50 -4.54 -2.17 -0.13
CA TYR A 50 -3.90 -2.46 1.14
C TYR A 50 -4.85 -3.14 2.12
N ARG A 51 -4.28 -4.02 2.94
CA ARG A 51 -4.92 -4.63 4.11
C ARG A 51 -4.09 -4.37 5.34
N MET A 52 -4.74 -3.90 6.40
CA MET A 52 -4.14 -3.88 7.73
C MET A 52 -4.55 -5.14 8.48
N GLU A 53 -3.56 -5.82 9.05
CA GLU A 53 -3.78 -7.03 9.82
C GLU A 53 -3.20 -6.89 11.22
N TYR A 54 -3.83 -7.57 12.17
CA TYR A 54 -3.42 -7.59 13.55
C TYR A 54 -3.26 -9.00 14.09
N LYS A 55 -2.61 -9.08 15.25
CA LYS A 55 -2.66 -10.22 16.16
C LYS A 55 -2.49 -9.75 17.59
N ASP A 56 -3.00 -10.50 18.55
CA ASP A 56 -3.00 -10.08 19.95
C ASP A 56 -1.67 -10.44 20.65
N ALA A 57 -0.97 -11.48 20.17
CA ALA A 57 0.35 -11.88 20.64
C ALA A 57 1.37 -12.10 19.50
N LEU A 58 2.66 -11.89 19.79
CA LEU A 58 3.74 -12.04 18.79
C LEU A 58 3.97 -13.49 18.35
N ASP A 59 3.53 -14.46 19.15
CA ASP A 59 3.61 -15.89 18.90
C ASP A 59 2.33 -16.48 18.30
N ASP A 60 1.25 -15.69 18.16
CA ASP A 60 0.05 -16.11 17.43
C ASP A 60 0.42 -16.50 15.99
N SER A 61 -0.15 -17.62 15.55
CA SER A 61 0.11 -18.21 14.24
C SER A 61 -0.52 -17.42 13.09
N ASN A 62 -1.65 -16.77 13.35
CA ASN A 62 -2.47 -16.15 12.33
C ASN A 62 -2.52 -14.64 12.52
N TRP A 63 -2.50 -13.92 11.38
CA TRP A 63 -2.84 -12.51 11.30
C TRP A 63 -4.30 -12.38 10.87
N LEU A 64 -5.06 -11.53 11.54
CA LEU A 64 -6.46 -11.27 11.26
C LEU A 64 -6.63 -9.89 10.62
N PRO A 65 -7.53 -9.71 9.64
CA PRO A 65 -7.80 -8.39 9.10
C PRO A 65 -8.43 -7.48 10.16
N VAL A 66 -8.00 -6.22 10.22
CA VAL A 66 -8.66 -5.18 11.04
C VAL A 66 -10.02 -4.83 10.44
N ASP A 67 -10.05 -4.61 9.13
CA ASP A 67 -11.25 -4.28 8.35
C ASP A 67 -11.08 -4.81 6.90
N ALA A 68 -12.03 -4.50 6.02
CA ALA A 68 -11.97 -4.80 4.60
C ALA A 68 -10.77 -4.13 3.89
N ASP A 69 -10.44 -4.65 2.70
CA ASP A 69 -9.37 -4.11 1.87
C ASP A 69 -9.70 -2.70 1.38
N VAL A 70 -8.68 -1.84 1.37
CA VAL A 70 -8.84 -0.44 0.99
C VAL A 70 -7.97 -0.12 -0.21
N VAL A 71 -8.60 0.45 -1.26
CA VAL A 71 -7.88 1.03 -2.38
C VAL A 71 -7.41 2.43 -1.99
N ALA A 72 -6.10 2.67 -2.08
CA ALA A 72 -5.53 3.97 -1.79
C ALA A 72 -5.97 4.99 -2.84
N VAL A 73 -6.62 6.06 -2.39
CA VAL A 73 -6.98 7.21 -3.24
C VAL A 73 -5.92 8.32 -3.21
N GLY A 74 -5.03 8.29 -2.21
CA GLY A 74 -3.95 9.26 -2.01
C GLY A 74 -2.67 8.59 -1.53
N GLU A 75 -1.66 9.41 -1.21
CA GLU A 75 -0.34 8.94 -0.78
C GLU A 75 -0.29 8.49 0.69
N SER A 76 -1.42 8.56 1.37
CA SER A 76 -1.57 8.16 2.78
C SER A 76 -2.91 7.48 2.97
N LEU A 77 -2.91 6.40 3.75
CA LEU A 77 -4.10 5.74 4.25
C LEU A 77 -4.10 5.77 5.77
N THR A 78 -5.28 5.91 6.35
CA THR A 78 -5.50 5.82 7.80
C THR A 78 -6.55 4.75 8.05
N ILE A 79 -6.20 3.76 8.87
CA ILE A 79 -7.12 2.70 9.32
C ILE A 79 -7.30 2.85 10.82
N THR A 80 -8.54 2.75 11.30
CA THR A 80 -8.86 2.80 12.73
C THR A 80 -9.18 1.41 13.23
N ASP A 81 -8.52 1.00 14.31
CA ASP A 81 -8.83 -0.23 15.02
C ASP A 81 -9.36 0.05 16.43
N GLY A 82 -10.43 -0.64 16.80
CA GLY A 82 -10.94 -0.67 18.16
C GLY A 82 -10.32 -1.84 18.91
N LEU A 83 -9.45 -1.55 19.88
CA LEU A 83 -8.81 -2.59 20.71
C LEU A 83 -9.79 -3.41 21.56
N GLY A 84 -11.02 -2.91 21.75
CA GLY A 84 -12.01 -3.55 22.62
C GLY A 84 -11.47 -3.70 24.05
N ALA A 85 -11.63 -4.90 24.63
CA ALA A 85 -11.08 -5.23 25.95
C ALA A 85 -9.64 -5.81 25.90
N GLY A 86 -9.02 -5.89 24.71
CA GLY A 86 -7.69 -6.46 24.53
C GLY A 86 -6.59 -5.53 25.08
N PRO A 87 -5.57 -6.07 25.77
CA PRO A 87 -4.51 -5.24 26.38
C PRO A 87 -3.52 -4.67 25.35
N GLN A 88 -3.33 -5.32 24.20
CA GLN A 88 -2.38 -4.92 23.17
C GLN A 88 -2.71 -5.60 21.83
N ARG A 89 -2.18 -5.05 20.74
CA ARG A 89 -2.18 -5.66 19.40
C ARG A 89 -0.88 -5.33 18.66
N PHE A 90 -0.46 -6.25 17.81
CA PHE A 90 0.63 -6.08 16.86
C PHE A 90 0.06 -5.96 15.46
N TYR A 91 0.59 -5.05 14.66
CA TYR A 91 0.03 -4.72 13.36
C TYR A 91 1.04 -4.92 12.23
N ARG A 92 0.53 -5.26 11.05
CA ARG A 92 1.26 -5.16 9.79
C ARG A 92 0.36 -4.61 8.70
N VAL A 93 0.99 -4.02 7.68
CA VAL A 93 0.32 -3.58 6.45
C VAL A 93 0.78 -4.46 5.30
N VAL A 94 -0.17 -4.98 4.54
CA VAL A 94 0.06 -5.84 3.37
C VAL A 94 -0.44 -5.12 2.13
N ALA A 95 0.39 -5.01 1.10
CA ALA A 95 -0.05 -4.65 -0.25
C ALA A 95 -0.51 -5.93 -0.98
N LEU A 96 -1.68 -5.89 -1.61
CA LEU A 96 -2.36 -7.09 -2.15
C LEU A 96 -2.19 -7.28 -3.67
N ASP A 97 -1.31 -6.52 -4.31
CA ASP A 97 -1.16 -6.43 -5.76
C ASP A 97 0.27 -6.63 -6.28
#